data_AF-Q5P6H0-F1
#
_entry.id   AF-Q5P6H0-F1
#
_cell.length_a   1.000
_cell.length_b   1.000
_cell.length_c   1.000
_cell.angle_alpha   90.00
_cell.angle_beta   90.00
_cell.angle_gamma   90.00
#
_symmetry.space_group_name_H-M   'P 1'
#
loop_
_entity.id
_entity.type
_entity.pdbx_description
1 polymer ?
#
loop_
_entity_poly.entity_id
_entity_poly.type
_entity_poly.pdbx_seq_one_letter_code
_entity_poly.pdbx_strand_id
1 'polypeptide(L)'
;MSVGDERSDFSRSGEPLWRVAYRFLWPFQYFRDVTRGSHLERQQNYRHNRAMRVYLPGFIMKWVILTGLCYSAGGALCHIGADVLAAGCFVVACWTLIVVVLLGVDWLWLGRFTDLY
;
A
#
# COMPACT_ATOMS: atom_id res chain seq x y z
N MET A 1 -3.68 -17.71 48.38
CA MET A 1 -2.96 -16.49 47.90
C MET A 1 -1.72 -17.00 47.20
N SER A 2 -1.55 -16.98 45.88
CA SER A 2 -2.04 -16.13 44.79
C SER A 2 -2.30 -17.05 43.58
N VAL A 3 -3.52 -17.21 43.02
CA VAL A 3 -4.21 -16.36 42.03
C VAL A 3 -3.27 -15.65 41.06
N GLY A 4 -3.25 -16.11 39.81
CA GLY A 4 -2.99 -15.25 38.65
C GLY A 4 -1.79 -15.59 37.78
N ASP A 5 -1.76 -16.75 37.11
CA ASP A 5 -0.84 -16.94 35.96
C ASP A 5 -1.36 -17.94 34.91
N GLU A 6 -2.61 -17.79 34.47
CA GLU A 6 -3.18 -18.62 33.38
C GLU A 6 -4.02 -17.79 32.39
N ARG A 7 -3.80 -16.46 32.33
CA ARG A 7 -4.69 -15.53 31.61
C ARG A 7 -3.99 -14.58 30.63
N SER A 8 -2.86 -14.99 30.06
CA SER A 8 -2.18 -14.23 28.99
C SER A 8 -2.02 -14.99 27.68
N ASP A 9 -2.56 -16.20 27.56
CA ASP A 9 -2.95 -16.79 26.26
C ASP A 9 -4.26 -16.15 25.78
N PHE A 10 -4.27 -14.82 25.80
CA PHE A 10 -5.32 -13.98 25.26
C PHE A 10 -5.22 -14.14 23.76
N SER A 11 -5.93 -15.14 23.23
CA SER A 11 -6.44 -15.21 21.87
C SER A 11 -5.57 -14.46 20.87
N ARG A 12 -4.74 -15.17 20.10
CA ARG A 12 -4.46 -14.74 18.71
C ARG A 12 -5.81 -14.73 17.98
N SER A 13 -6.64 -13.74 18.30
CA SER A 13 -7.81 -13.33 17.56
C SER A 13 -7.28 -13.14 16.17
N GLY A 14 -7.56 -14.10 15.29
CA GLY A 14 -6.99 -14.13 13.95
C GLY A 14 -7.13 -12.74 13.37
N GLU A 15 -5.99 -12.09 13.07
CA GLU A 15 -6.02 -10.72 12.57
C GLU A 15 -6.99 -10.71 11.39
N PRO A 16 -7.98 -9.80 11.38
CA PRO A 16 -9.02 -9.87 10.37
C PRO A 16 -8.38 -9.72 8.99
N LEU A 17 -8.77 -10.57 8.03
CA LEU A 17 -8.09 -10.69 6.73
C LEU A 17 -7.93 -9.36 5.99
N TRP A 18 -8.88 -8.43 6.17
CA TRP A 18 -8.79 -7.07 5.60
C TRP A 18 -7.57 -6.30 6.11
N ARG A 19 -7.13 -6.53 7.35
CA ARG A 19 -5.98 -5.86 7.96
C ARG A 19 -4.67 -6.41 7.42
N VAL A 20 -4.63 -7.71 7.14
CA VAL A 20 -3.51 -8.38 6.45
C VAL A 20 -3.43 -7.91 5.00
N ALA A 21 -4.56 -7.86 4.30
CA ALA A 21 -4.65 -7.33 2.94
C ALA A 21 -4.21 -5.86 2.89
N TYR A 22 -4.66 -5.03 3.84
CA TYR A 22 -4.24 -3.64 3.94
C TYR A 22 -2.72 -3.50 4.12
N ARG A 23 -2.11 -4.28 5.04
CA ARG A 23 -0.64 -4.30 5.20
C ARG A 23 0.09 -4.79 3.95
N PHE A 24 -0.49 -5.72 3.21
CA PHE A 24 0.10 -6.28 2.00
C PHE A 24 -0.01 -5.35 0.78
N LEU A 25 -1.03 -4.48 0.73
CA LEU A 25 -1.23 -3.53 -0.36
C LEU A 25 -0.71 -2.12 -0.05
N TRP A 26 -0.60 -1.72 1.23
CA TRP A 26 -0.34 -0.34 1.61
C TRP A 26 1.05 -0.13 2.25
N PRO A 27 2.03 0.45 1.53
CA PRO A 27 3.37 0.66 2.07
C PRO A 27 3.46 1.85 3.04
N PHE A 28 2.50 2.79 3.00
CA PHE A 28 2.58 4.04 3.78
C PHE A 28 2.57 3.86 5.29
N GLN A 29 2.14 2.70 5.81
CA GLN A 29 2.24 2.41 7.25
C GLN A 29 3.69 2.38 7.76
N TYR A 30 4.66 2.18 6.86
CA TYR A 30 6.08 2.16 7.20
C TYR A 30 6.74 3.54 7.15
N PHE A 31 6.05 4.54 6.58
CA PHE A 31 6.56 5.90 6.46
C PHE A 31 6.26 6.70 7.73
N ARG A 32 7.29 7.32 8.29
CA ARG A 32 7.15 8.24 9.43
C ARG A 32 6.81 9.64 8.95
N ASP A 33 5.93 10.32 9.69
CA ASP A 33 5.60 11.72 9.44
C ASP A 33 6.84 12.59 9.68
N VAL A 34 7.27 13.29 8.63
CA VAL A 34 8.44 14.18 8.59
C VAL A 34 8.11 15.63 8.94
N THR A 35 6.83 15.93 9.16
CA THR A 35 6.34 17.30 9.45
C THR A 35 6.46 17.66 10.93
N ARG A 36 6.64 16.66 11.81
CA ARG A 36 6.68 16.81 13.27
C ARG A 36 8.12 16.66 13.80
N GLY A 37 8.45 17.43 14.82
CA GLY A 37 9.74 17.38 15.52
C GLY A 37 10.74 18.47 15.13
N SER A 38 11.88 18.46 15.82
CA SER A 38 13.05 19.34 15.62
C SER A 38 13.75 19.08 14.27
N HIS A 39 14.57 20.01 13.78
CA HIS A 39 15.26 19.86 12.48
C HIS A 39 16.06 18.55 12.35
N LEU A 40 16.71 18.10 13.44
CA LEU A 40 17.48 16.86 13.47
C LEU A 40 16.57 15.62 13.41
N GLU A 41 15.45 15.61 14.13
CA GLU A 41 14.47 14.50 14.09
C GLU A 41 13.83 14.36 12.71
N ARG A 42 13.55 15.48 12.03
CA ARG A 42 13.04 15.47 10.65
C ARG A 42 14.04 14.82 9.71
N GLN A 43 15.33 15.19 9.79
CA GLN A 43 16.38 14.59 8.96
C GLN A 43 16.54 13.09 9.20
N GLN A 44 16.45 12.64 10.46
CA GLN A 44 16.49 11.21 10.79
C GLN A 44 15.27 10.45 10.25
N ASN A 45 14.06 11.02 10.38
CA ASN A 45 12.84 10.43 9.81
C ASN A 45 12.89 10.36 8.27
N TYR A 46 13.47 11.37 7.60
CA TYR A 46 13.70 11.32 6.16
C TYR A 46 14.67 10.21 5.75
N ARG A 47 15.80 10.04 6.46
CA ARG A 47 16.74 8.94 6.20
C ARG A 47 16.09 7.57 6.38
N HIS A 48 15.22 7.43 7.38
CA HIS A 48 14.46 6.20 7.61
C HIS A 48 13.45 5.92 6.47
N ASN A 49 12.64 6.91 6.09
CA ASN A 49 11.70 6.79 4.96
C ASN A 49 12.42 6.47 3.65
N ARG A 50 13.65 6.98 3.46
CA ARG A 50 14.50 6.67 2.31
C ARG A 50 14.94 5.20 2.29
N ALA A 51 15.35 4.64 3.42
CA ALA A 51 15.73 3.22 3.49
C ALA A 51 14.57 2.30 3.11
N MET A 52 13.34 2.70 3.45
CA MET A 52 12.11 1.96 3.12
C MET A 52 11.71 2.05 1.63
N ARG A 53 12.29 2.97 0.83
CA ARG A 53 11.96 3.15 -0.61
C ARG A 53 12.14 1.88 -1.43
N VAL A 54 13.10 1.02 -1.06
CA VAL A 54 13.42 -0.22 -1.80
C VAL A 54 12.21 -1.16 -1.89
N TYR A 55 11.27 -1.07 -0.94
CA TYR A 55 10.09 -1.91 -0.92
C TYR A 55 8.94 -1.40 -1.80
N LEU A 56 8.84 -0.09 -2.08
CA LEU A 56 7.79 0.51 -2.92
C LEU A 56 7.62 -0.13 -4.31
N PRO A 57 8.68 -0.34 -5.12
CA PRO A 57 8.51 -0.91 -6.46
C PRO A 57 7.87 -2.30 -6.42
N GLY A 58 8.11 -3.08 -5.35
CA GLY A 58 7.43 -4.36 -5.14
C GLY A 58 5.93 -4.21 -4.92
N PHE A 59 5.48 -3.17 -4.21
CA PHE A 59 4.04 -2.87 -4.07
C PHE A 59 3.44 -2.32 -5.37
N ILE A 60 4.15 -1.43 -6.06
CA ILE A 60 3.72 -0.89 -7.37
C ILE A 60 3.45 -2.03 -8.35
N MET A 61 4.36 -3.00 -8.46
CA MET A 61 4.18 -4.15 -9.36
C MET A 61 2.92 -4.97 -9.03
N LYS A 62 2.61 -5.20 -7.75
CA LYS A 62 1.38 -5.92 -7.35
C LYS A 62 0.13 -5.18 -7.80
N TRP A 63 0.10 -3.86 -7.63
CA TRP A 63 -1.03 -3.03 -8.05
C TRP A 63 -1.12 -2.92 -9.58
N VAL A 64 0.00 -2.87 -10.30
CA VAL A 64 0.03 -2.90 -11.78
C VAL A 64 -0.56 -4.21 -12.30
N ILE A 65 -0.16 -5.34 -11.73
CA ILE A 65 -0.71 -6.66 -12.09
C ILE A 65 -2.22 -6.68 -11.84
N LEU A 66 -2.68 -6.22 -10.67
CA LEU A 66 -4.11 -6.15 -10.34
C LEU A 66 -4.88 -5.24 -11.32
N THR A 67 -4.30 -4.09 -11.66
CA THR A 67 -4.88 -3.15 -12.65
C THR A 67 -5.04 -3.83 -14.01
N GLY A 68 -3.99 -4.50 -14.49
CA GLY A 68 -4.00 -5.23 -15.76
C GLY A 68 -5.01 -6.37 -15.78
N LEU A 69 -5.15 -7.11 -14.67
CA LEU A 69 -6.15 -8.17 -14.52
C LEU A 69 -7.59 -7.63 -14.53
N CYS A 70 -7.87 -6.53 -13.82
CA CYS A 70 -9.19 -5.91 -13.85
C CYS A 70 -9.52 -5.34 -15.23
N TYR A 71 -8.56 -4.72 -15.89
CA TYR A 71 -8.74 -4.17 -17.23
C TYR A 71 -8.99 -5.27 -18.28
N SER A 72 -8.20 -6.35 -18.26
CA SER A 72 -8.37 -7.48 -19.17
C SER A 72 -9.68 -8.22 -18.93
N ALA A 73 -10.08 -8.40 -17.67
CA ALA A 73 -11.38 -8.96 -17.31
C ALA A 73 -12.54 -8.07 -17.81
N GLY A 74 -12.42 -6.74 -17.67
CA GLY A 74 -13.39 -5.79 -18.22
C GLY A 74 -13.52 -5.89 -19.75
N GLY A 75 -12.40 -5.99 -20.46
CA GLY A 75 -12.39 -6.22 -21.91
C GLY A 75 -13.04 -7.55 -22.31
N ALA A 76 -12.75 -8.64 -21.60
CA ALA A 76 -13.38 -9.93 -21.82
C ALA A 76 -14.90 -9.90 -21.56
N LEU A 77 -15.35 -9.16 -20.54
CA LEU A 77 -16.77 -8.96 -20.22
C LEU A 77 -17.51 -8.18 -21.32
N CYS A 78 -16.87 -7.19 -21.93
CA CYS A 78 -17.42 -6.49 -23.10
C CYS A 78 -17.64 -7.45 -24.28
N HIS A 79 -16.75 -8.42 -24.51
CA HIS A 79 -16.90 -9.38 -25.60
C HIS A 79 -18.11 -10.32 -25.44
N ILE A 80 -18.57 -10.56 -24.20
CA ILE A 80 -19.75 -11.41 -23.92
C ILE A 80 -21.03 -10.60 -23.68
N GLY A 81 -21.02 -9.27 -23.91
CA GLY A 81 -22.18 -8.40 -23.75
C GLY A 81 -22.56 -8.09 -22.31
N ALA A 82 -21.65 -8.28 -21.35
CA ALA A 82 -21.87 -8.01 -19.93
C ALA A 82 -21.43 -6.58 -19.56
N ASP A 83 -22.01 -5.57 -20.22
CA ASP A 83 -21.52 -4.19 -20.19
C ASP A 83 -21.49 -3.56 -18.78
N VAL A 84 -22.48 -3.87 -17.93
CA VAL A 84 -22.54 -3.36 -16.55
C VAL A 84 -21.39 -3.91 -15.70
N LEU A 85 -21.07 -5.20 -15.86
CA LEU A 85 -19.96 -5.83 -15.15
C LEU A 85 -18.62 -5.32 -15.69
N ALA A 86 -18.51 -5.15 -17.02
CA ALA A 86 -17.34 -4.57 -17.64
C ALA A 86 -17.06 -3.15 -17.12
N ALA A 87 -18.09 -2.30 -17.04
CA ALA A 87 -17.97 -0.95 -16.48
C ALA A 87 -17.47 -0.99 -15.03
N GLY A 88 -17.99 -1.90 -14.21
CA GLY A 88 -17.50 -2.12 -12.85
C GLY A 88 -16.01 -2.48 -12.81
N CYS A 89 -15.58 -3.41 -13.66
CA CYS A 89 -14.17 -3.79 -13.78
C CYS A 89 -13.27 -2.62 -14.22
N PHE A 90 -13.72 -1.78 -15.16
CA PHE A 90 -12.96 -0.60 -15.57
C PHE A 90 -12.87 0.45 -14.47
N VAL A 91 -13.93 0.68 -13.70
CA VAL A 91 -13.89 1.59 -12.54
C VAL A 91 -12.87 1.10 -11.50
N VAL A 92 -12.87 -0.20 -11.19
CA VAL A 92 -11.89 -0.80 -10.29
C VAL A 92 -10.47 -0.68 -10.85
N ALA A 93 -10.29 -0.91 -12.17
CA ALA A 93 -9.00 -0.74 -12.84
C ALA A 93 -8.50 0.72 -12.79
N CYS A 94 -9.39 1.71 -12.96
CA CYS A 94 -9.04 3.12 -12.80
C CYS A 94 -8.61 3.43 -11.37
N TRP A 95 -9.32 2.90 -10.37
CA TRP A 95 -8.96 3.11 -8.96
C TRP A 95 -7.60 2.51 -8.62
N THR A 96 -7.33 1.28 -9.06
CA THR A 96 -6.04 0.61 -8.85
C THR A 96 -4.91 1.33 -9.58
N LEU A 97 -5.17 1.87 -10.78
CA LEU A 97 -4.22 2.68 -11.52
C LEU A 97 -3.87 3.99 -10.79
N ILE A 98 -4.84 4.66 -10.17
CA ILE A 98 -4.57 5.85 -9.35
C ILE A 98 -3.60 5.50 -8.22
N VAL A 99 -3.80 4.37 -7.53
CA VAL A 99 -2.88 3.92 -6.48
C VAL A 99 -1.48 3.65 -7.02
N VAL A 100 -1.36 3.01 -8.19
CA VAL A 100 -0.07 2.83 -8.90
C VAL A 100 0.63 4.16 -9.14
N VAL A 101 -0.11 5.15 -9.64
CA VAL A 101 0.43 6.49 -9.94
C VAL A 101 0.90 7.18 -8.67
N LEU A 102 0.10 7.17 -7.59
CA LEU A 102 0.49 7.78 -6.32
C LEU A 102 1.77 7.14 -5.77
N LEU A 103 1.83 5.81 -5.70
CA LEU A 103 3.02 5.09 -5.25
C LEU A 103 4.24 5.35 -6.14
N GLY A 104 4.03 5.45 -7.46
CA GLY A 104 5.08 5.80 -8.43
C GLY A 104 5.60 7.22 -8.23
N VAL A 105 4.71 8.19 -8.01
CA VAL A 105 5.08 9.58 -7.70
C VAL A 105 5.87 9.64 -6.41
N ASP A 106 5.43 8.97 -5.34
CA ASP A 106 6.16 8.93 -4.07
C ASP A 106 7.54 8.26 -4.21
N TRP A 107 7.62 7.17 -4.96
CA TRP A 107 8.88 6.50 -5.25
C TRP A 107 9.84 7.37 -6.07
N LEU A 108 9.33 8.09 -7.07
CA LEU A 108 10.11 9.04 -7.87
C LEU A 108 10.53 10.23 -7.02
N TRP A 109 9.64 10.76 -6.18
CA TRP A 109 9.91 11.89 -5.29
C TRP A 109 11.04 11.55 -4.31
N LEU A 110 10.95 10.39 -3.63
CA LEU A 110 12.00 9.86 -2.76
C LEU A 110 13.34 9.59 -3.49
N GLY A 111 13.32 9.46 -4.81
CA GLY A 111 14.51 9.27 -5.63
C GLY A 111 15.07 10.54 -6.28
N ARG A 112 14.22 11.52 -6.55
CA ARG A 112 14.56 12.76 -7.25
C ARG A 112 15.06 13.83 -6.28
N PHE A 113 14.49 13.90 -5.09
CA PHE A 113 14.85 14.87 -4.04
C PHE A 113 16.02 14.39 -3.17
N THR A 114 16.94 13.58 -3.73
CA THR A 114 18.15 13.12 -3.04
C THR A 114 19.14 14.24 -2.75
N ASP A 115 19.07 15.35 -3.49
CA ASP A 115 20.14 16.34 -3.57
C ASP A 115 19.83 17.66 -2.86
N LEU A 116 18.66 17.77 -2.20
CA LEU A 116 18.21 19.04 -1.62
C LEU A 116 18.60 19.25 -0.15
N TYR A 117 19.25 18.29 0.52
CA TYR A 117 19.77 18.43 1.89
C TYR A 117 21.00 17.57 2.16
#